data_AF-A0A7X8XCL2-F1
#
_entry.id   AF-A0A7X8XCL2-F1
#
_cell.length_a   1.000
_cell.length_b   1.000
_cell.length_c   1.000
_cell.angle_alpha   90.00
_cell.angle_beta   90.00
_cell.angle_gamma   90.00
#
_symmetry.space_group_name_H-M   'P 1'
#
loop_
_entity.id
_entity.type
_entity.pdbx_description
1 polymer ?
#
loop_
_entity_poly.entity_id
_entity_poly.type
_entity_poly.pdbx_seq_one_letter_code
_entity_poly.pdbx_strand_id
1 'polypeptide(L)'
;MMSNLHFKIILVLLAFMLLHPLAAQEKCRGNFLRTEIRKTETREQYDCALKTVTTSFPCLHFKRQMHFTYHETRIYEALERIVTEGDSNAPKTTGSSQYRLLPGEFWEGESSVRTEIKEAGPFVNETFLINGKAMQTDAEGNIFADTQSGLDILEFFDNLNTRQLDLEIEHVMLGTRKLTLFRTMPRRAKTDEKNLDEDTTNDILVAFNLDFYQRMTEPERQKLKVEYFLNTPEIEPGKPFTMIIKVSNQGARDTSCLIGRTFSREPWLNGKLFYFGAIAPGATQIFSRTFQPDAGLKVDRCFAALAFSDSWGELPQHQLNLKIPVEK
;
A
#
# COMPACT_ATOMS: atom_id res chain seq x y z
N MET A 1 -81.17 58.23 12.56
CA MET A 1 -80.10 58.31 13.58
C MET A 1 -79.52 56.91 13.90
N MET A 2 -79.31 56.03 12.90
CA MET A 2 -78.82 54.64 13.09
C MET A 2 -77.53 54.29 12.30
N SER A 3 -76.90 55.25 11.61
CA SER A 3 -75.71 55.01 10.77
C SER A 3 -74.39 54.93 11.57
N ASN A 4 -74.32 55.56 12.75
CA ASN A 4 -73.09 55.67 13.53
C ASN A 4 -72.73 54.41 14.34
N LEU A 5 -73.68 53.50 14.56
CA LEU A 5 -73.46 52.29 15.37
C LEU A 5 -72.80 51.18 14.54
N HIS A 6 -73.25 50.98 13.30
CA HIS A 6 -72.67 49.97 12.40
C HIS A 6 -71.23 50.31 12.00
N PHE A 7 -70.93 51.60 11.79
CA PHE A 7 -69.56 52.04 11.47
C PHE A 7 -68.59 51.77 12.62
N LYS A 8 -69.01 52.00 13.88
CA LYS A 8 -68.19 51.71 15.07
C LYS A 8 -67.97 50.22 15.29
N ILE A 9 -68.98 49.38 15.05
CA ILE A 9 -68.85 47.92 15.17
C ILE A 9 -67.89 47.36 14.11
N ILE A 10 -67.97 47.84 12.87
CA ILE A 10 -67.05 47.44 11.80
C ILE A 10 -65.63 47.92 12.11
N LEU A 11 -65.46 49.14 12.64
CA LEU A 11 -64.15 49.66 13.04
C LEU A 11 -63.52 48.85 14.19
N VAL A 12 -64.34 48.42 15.16
CA VAL A 12 -63.90 47.57 16.28
C VAL A 12 -63.55 46.16 15.81
N LEU A 13 -64.31 45.58 14.87
CA LEU A 13 -63.98 44.28 14.25
C LEU A 13 -62.72 44.36 13.39
N LEU A 14 -62.53 45.45 12.63
CA LEU A 14 -61.28 45.69 11.89
C LEU A 14 -60.09 45.88 12.84
N ALA A 15 -60.28 46.62 13.94
CA ALA A 15 -59.25 46.80 14.95
C ALA A 15 -58.90 45.48 15.66
N PHE A 16 -59.88 44.61 15.91
CA PHE A 16 -59.65 43.29 16.53
C PHE A 16 -58.92 42.31 15.59
N MET A 17 -59.18 42.40 14.28
CA MET A 17 -58.46 41.63 13.26
C MET A 17 -57.03 42.15 13.06
N LEU A 18 -56.78 43.44 13.29
CA LEU A 18 -55.46 44.08 13.18
C LEU A 18 -54.62 44.01 14.47
N LEU A 19 -55.21 43.60 15.60
CA LEU A 19 -54.56 43.48 16.92
C LEU A 19 -54.01 42.08 17.22
N HIS A 20 -54.05 41.15 16.27
CA HIS A 20 -53.27 39.93 16.41
C HIS A 20 -51.80 40.31 16.15
N PRO A 21 -50.91 40.25 17.15
CA PRO A 21 -49.50 40.47 16.89
C PRO A 21 -49.09 39.44 15.85
N LEU A 22 -48.59 39.92 14.70
CA LEU A 22 -47.86 39.10 13.75
C LEU A 22 -46.63 38.61 14.49
N ALA A 23 -46.76 37.51 15.23
CA ALA A 23 -45.62 36.80 15.76
C ALA A 23 -44.73 36.49 14.56
N ALA A 24 -43.51 37.03 14.55
CA ALA A 24 -42.57 36.77 13.48
C ALA A 24 -42.28 35.27 13.49
N GLN A 25 -42.80 34.58 12.47
CA GLN A 25 -42.57 33.16 12.24
C GLN A 25 -41.26 33.02 11.47
N GLU A 26 -40.25 32.45 12.11
CA GLU A 26 -38.97 32.20 11.47
C GLU A 26 -38.67 30.70 11.47
N LYS A 27 -38.42 30.14 10.29
CA LYS A 27 -38.02 28.75 10.16
C LYS A 27 -36.57 28.60 10.66
N CYS A 28 -36.33 27.65 11.56
CA CYS A 28 -35.01 27.39 12.11
C CYS A 28 -34.69 25.89 12.17
N ARG A 29 -33.39 25.59 12.31
CA ARG A 29 -32.86 24.22 12.40
C ARG A 29 -33.20 23.58 13.75
N GLY A 30 -33.82 22.39 13.72
CA GLY A 30 -34.05 21.53 14.89
C GLY A 30 -33.00 20.43 15.06
N ASN A 31 -33.41 19.28 15.61
CA ASN A 31 -32.48 18.18 15.89
C ASN A 31 -32.00 17.48 14.62
N PHE A 32 -30.81 16.89 14.68
CA PHE A 32 -30.30 16.06 13.60
C PHE A 32 -31.13 14.78 13.47
N LEU A 33 -31.55 14.46 12.24
CA LEU A 33 -32.33 13.26 11.96
C LEU A 33 -31.48 12.18 11.30
N ARG A 34 -30.81 12.53 10.19
CA ARG A 34 -30.05 11.58 9.38
C ARG A 34 -29.11 12.29 8.41
N THR A 35 -28.20 11.50 7.83
CA THR A 35 -27.42 11.91 6.67
C THR A 35 -28.01 11.27 5.42
N GLU A 36 -28.27 12.06 4.38
CA GLU A 36 -28.72 11.58 3.08
C GLU A 36 -27.59 11.65 2.05
N ILE A 37 -27.40 10.57 1.29
CA ILE A 37 -26.47 10.54 0.15
C ILE A 37 -27.20 11.16 -1.05
N ARG A 38 -26.68 12.29 -1.53
CA ARG A 38 -27.21 13.01 -2.69
C ARG A 38 -26.65 12.50 -4.01
N LYS A 39 -25.38 12.09 -3.99
CA LYS A 39 -24.67 11.62 -5.17
C LYS A 39 -23.60 10.64 -4.75
N THR A 40 -23.41 9.60 -5.55
CA THR A 40 -22.30 8.66 -5.44
C THR A 40 -21.51 8.71 -6.74
N GLU A 41 -20.23 9.00 -6.64
CA GLU A 41 -19.29 8.83 -7.75
C GLU A 41 -18.49 7.55 -7.53
N THR A 42 -18.32 6.78 -8.60
CA THR A 42 -17.57 5.54 -8.58
C THR A 42 -16.45 5.64 -9.60
N ARG A 43 -15.21 5.42 -9.14
CA ARG A 43 -14.02 5.42 -9.98
C ARG A 43 -13.21 4.16 -9.72
N GLU A 44 -12.93 3.43 -10.79
CA GLU A 44 -11.99 2.32 -10.75
C GLU A 44 -10.55 2.84 -10.74
N GLN A 45 -9.71 2.22 -9.93
CA GLN A 45 -8.27 2.44 -9.87
C GLN A 45 -7.57 1.08 -9.70
N TYR A 46 -6.26 1.06 -9.94
CA TYR A 46 -5.42 -0.08 -9.61
C TYR A 46 -4.43 0.29 -8.53
N ASP A 47 -4.17 -0.65 -7.63
CA ASP A 47 -3.10 -0.61 -6.66
C ASP A 47 -2.04 -1.65 -7.03
N CYS A 48 -0.78 -1.33 -6.78
CA CYS A 48 0.34 -2.22 -7.05
C CYS A 48 1.31 -2.21 -5.88
N ALA A 49 1.68 -3.39 -5.41
CA ALA A 49 2.60 -3.57 -4.30
C ALA A 49 3.53 -4.76 -4.52
N LEU A 50 4.64 -4.82 -3.78
CA LEU A 50 5.41 -6.06 -3.68
C LEU A 50 4.63 -7.11 -2.89
N LYS A 51 4.65 -8.34 -3.39
CA LYS A 51 4.08 -9.52 -2.73
C LYS A 51 5.19 -10.33 -2.09
N THR A 52 4.93 -10.85 -0.90
CA THR A 52 5.81 -11.84 -0.28
C THR A 52 5.85 -13.12 -1.12
N VAL A 53 7.05 -13.61 -1.40
CA VAL A 53 7.28 -14.75 -2.28
C VAL A 53 8.12 -15.83 -1.61
N THR A 54 7.90 -17.07 -2.03
CA THR A 54 8.79 -18.21 -1.79
C THR A 54 9.67 -18.51 -3.01
N THR A 55 9.44 -17.81 -4.13
CA THR A 55 10.23 -17.88 -5.37
C THR A 55 11.51 -17.05 -5.25
N SER A 56 12.40 -17.19 -6.24
CA SER A 56 13.66 -16.43 -6.29
C SER A 56 13.56 -15.08 -7.00
N PHE A 57 12.36 -14.72 -7.47
CA PHE A 57 12.07 -13.48 -8.18
C PHE A 57 11.11 -12.59 -7.39
N PRO A 58 11.33 -11.26 -7.37
CA PRO A 58 10.35 -10.32 -6.83
C PRO A 58 9.02 -10.43 -7.60
N CYS A 59 7.92 -10.19 -6.90
CA CYS A 59 6.58 -10.29 -7.47
C CYS A 59 5.82 -9.00 -7.21
N LEU A 60 5.37 -8.35 -8.27
CA LEU A 60 4.44 -7.22 -8.22
C LEU A 60 3.01 -7.78 -8.26
N HIS A 61 2.16 -7.33 -7.34
CA HIS A 61 0.77 -7.77 -7.24
C HIS A 61 -0.17 -6.58 -7.47
N PHE A 62 -1.09 -6.77 -8.44
CA PHE A 62 -1.99 -5.75 -8.96
C PHE A 62 -3.41 -6.02 -8.48
N LYS A 63 -3.93 -5.09 -7.69
CA LYS A 63 -5.28 -5.15 -7.13
C LYS A 63 -6.19 -4.10 -7.74
N ARG A 64 -7.42 -4.50 -8.03
CA ARG A 64 -8.49 -3.60 -8.43
C ARG A 64 -9.08 -2.93 -7.21
N GLN A 65 -9.22 -1.61 -7.27
CA GLN A 65 -9.81 -0.79 -6.23
C GLN A 65 -10.97 0.03 -6.82
N MET A 66 -12.11 -0.01 -6.14
CA MET A 66 -13.25 0.84 -6.46
C MET A 66 -13.33 1.95 -5.43
N HIS A 67 -13.09 3.18 -5.89
CA HIS A 67 -13.20 4.38 -5.08
C HIS A 67 -14.62 4.94 -5.19
N PHE A 68 -15.32 4.96 -4.07
CA PHE A 68 -16.63 5.56 -3.93
C PHE A 68 -16.48 6.92 -3.25
N THR A 69 -17.05 7.95 -3.85
CA THR A 69 -17.16 9.29 -3.25
C THR A 69 -18.64 9.59 -3.03
N TYR A 70 -19.07 9.61 -1.77
CA TYR A 70 -20.43 9.93 -1.37
C TYR A 70 -20.52 11.42 -1.02
N HIS A 71 -21.40 12.13 -1.71
CA HIS A 71 -21.78 13.50 -1.38
C HIS A 71 -22.99 13.44 -0.44
N GLU A 72 -22.77 13.80 0.80
CA GLU A 72 -23.70 13.63 1.90
C GLU A 72 -24.24 14.98 2.35
N THR A 73 -25.51 15.03 2.76
CA THR A 73 -26.11 16.23 3.35
C THR A 73 -26.81 15.85 4.65
N ARG A 74 -26.56 16.63 5.70
CA ARG A 74 -27.21 16.42 6.99
C ARG A 74 -28.63 16.98 6.95
N ILE A 75 -29.58 16.16 7.36
CA ILE A 75 -31.00 16.50 7.41
C ILE A 75 -31.41 16.67 8.86
N TYR A 76 -32.01 17.81 9.15
CA TYR A 76 -32.49 18.19 10.48
C TYR A 76 -34.01 18.35 10.46
N GLU A 77 -34.61 18.33 11.64
CA GLU A 77 -35.99 18.78 11.84
C GLU A 77 -36.13 20.25 11.39
N ALA A 78 -37.22 20.58 10.71
CA ALA A 78 -37.62 21.95 10.49
C ALA A 78 -38.48 22.42 11.67
N LEU A 79 -38.04 23.46 12.38
CA LEU A 79 -38.83 24.07 13.44
C LEU A 79 -39.33 25.44 12.99
N GLU A 80 -40.52 25.79 13.43
CA GLU A 80 -41.05 27.14 13.42
C GLU A 80 -40.77 27.78 14.77
N ARG A 81 -39.99 28.87 14.77
CA ARG A 81 -39.80 29.72 15.95
C ARG A 81 -40.91 30.76 15.98
N ILE A 82 -41.67 30.74 17.06
CA ILE A 82 -42.72 31.72 17.37
C ILE A 82 -42.16 32.62 18.47
N VAL A 83 -41.82 33.86 18.10
CA VAL A 83 -41.38 34.87 19.07
C VAL A 83 -42.62 35.42 19.77
N THR A 84 -42.76 35.12 21.06
CA THR A 84 -43.75 35.82 21.90
C THR A 84 -43.16 37.17 22.30
N GLU A 85 -43.80 38.27 21.88
CA GLU A 85 -43.47 39.59 22.39
C GLU A 85 -43.67 39.60 23.91
N GLY A 86 -42.62 39.97 24.64
CA GLY A 86 -42.69 40.12 26.08
C GLY A 86 -43.71 41.19 26.44
N ASP A 87 -44.49 40.91 27.49
CA ASP A 87 -45.47 41.85 28.05
C ASP A 87 -44.82 43.23 28.26
N SER A 88 -45.45 44.28 27.72
CA SER A 88 -44.93 45.66 27.70
C SER A 88 -44.62 46.25 29.09
N ASN A 89 -44.99 45.54 30.16
CA ASN A 89 -44.79 45.93 31.57
C ASN A 89 -43.71 45.11 32.31
N ALA A 90 -43.02 44.17 31.66
CA ALA A 90 -41.94 43.39 32.29
C ALA A 90 -40.54 43.92 31.91
N PRO A 91 -39.56 43.95 32.84
CA PRO A 91 -38.19 44.35 32.52
C PRO A 91 -37.63 43.41 31.44
N LYS A 92 -37.12 43.98 30.34
CA LYS A 92 -36.68 43.30 29.10
C LYS A 92 -35.82 42.05 29.35
N THR A 93 -36.46 40.93 29.65
CA THR A 93 -35.92 39.60 29.48
C THR A 93 -36.02 39.24 28.00
N THR A 94 -34.93 38.72 27.47
CA THR A 94 -34.80 38.19 26.11
C THR A 94 -36.06 37.39 25.77
N GLY A 95 -36.80 37.78 24.73
CA GLY A 95 -38.14 37.26 24.44
C GLY A 95 -38.21 35.74 24.49
N SER A 96 -39.25 35.19 25.13
CA SER A 96 -39.47 33.74 25.13
C SER A 96 -39.81 33.29 23.70
N SER A 97 -39.03 32.35 23.18
CA SER A 97 -39.30 31.71 21.90
C SER A 97 -39.95 30.36 22.15
N GLN A 98 -41.07 30.10 21.49
CA GLN A 98 -41.66 28.76 21.41
C GLN A 98 -41.25 28.13 20.08
N TYR A 99 -40.97 26.82 20.10
CA TYR A 99 -40.59 26.07 18.91
C TYR A 99 -41.66 25.02 18.61
N ARG A 100 -42.08 24.95 17.35
CA ARG A 100 -43.03 23.93 16.87
C ARG A 100 -42.40 23.17 15.70
N LEU A 101 -42.47 21.84 15.72
CA LEU A 101 -42.05 21.02 14.60
C LEU A 101 -42.97 21.26 13.39
N LEU A 102 -42.40 21.47 12.22
CA LEU A 102 -43.12 21.55 10.94
C LEU A 102 -43.23 20.14 10.33
N PRO A 103 -44.41 19.48 10.38
CA PRO A 103 -44.54 18.10 9.93
C PRO A 103 -44.35 18.00 8.41
N GLY A 104 -43.54 17.02 7.97
CA GLY A 104 -43.27 16.80 6.54
C GLY A 104 -42.22 17.73 5.93
N GLU A 105 -41.72 18.71 6.70
CA GLU A 105 -40.63 19.58 6.27
C GLU A 105 -39.31 19.18 6.93
N PHE A 106 -38.23 19.36 6.18
CA PHE A 106 -36.87 19.15 6.65
C PHE A 106 -36.04 20.41 6.48
N TRP A 107 -35.03 20.55 7.34
CA TRP A 107 -34.00 21.57 7.22
C TRP A 107 -32.70 20.94 6.71
N GLU A 108 -32.26 21.36 5.52
CA GLU A 108 -30.97 20.93 4.98
C GLU A 108 -29.84 21.70 5.69
N GLY A 109 -28.92 20.93 6.27
CA GLY A 109 -27.73 21.47 6.92
C GLY A 109 -26.49 21.32 6.05
N GLU A 110 -25.37 21.04 6.71
CA GLU A 110 -24.05 21.03 6.08
C GLU A 110 -23.89 19.84 5.12
N SER A 111 -23.26 20.10 3.97
CA SER A 111 -22.82 19.05 3.04
C SER A 111 -21.42 18.57 3.40
N SER A 112 -21.19 17.26 3.29
CA SER A 112 -19.89 16.62 3.51
C SER A 112 -19.57 15.63 2.41
N VAL A 113 -18.29 15.31 2.25
CA VAL A 113 -17.82 14.28 1.31
C VAL A 113 -17.16 13.17 2.11
N ARG A 114 -17.55 11.93 1.82
CA ARG A 114 -16.93 10.72 2.39
C ARG A 114 -16.42 9.84 1.26
N THR A 115 -15.16 9.43 1.36
CA THR A 115 -14.53 8.50 0.41
C THR A 115 -14.40 7.12 1.03
N GLU A 116 -14.71 6.09 0.25
CA GLU A 116 -14.56 4.68 0.63
C GLU A 116 -13.82 3.95 -0.50
N ILE A 117 -12.84 3.12 -0.16
CA ILE A 117 -12.12 2.27 -1.11
C ILE A 117 -12.52 0.83 -0.83
N LYS A 118 -12.99 0.12 -1.86
CA LYS A 118 -13.27 -1.32 -1.77
C LYS A 118 -12.33 -2.09 -2.69
N GLU A 119 -11.70 -3.13 -2.16
CA GLU A 119 -10.97 -4.09 -2.99
C GLU A 119 -11.99 -4.85 -3.87
N ALA A 120 -11.69 -4.94 -5.16
CA ALA A 120 -12.54 -5.57 -6.18
C ALA A 120 -11.85 -6.77 -6.86
N GLY A 121 -10.90 -7.39 -6.15
CA GLY A 121 -10.14 -8.55 -6.61
C GLY A 121 -8.86 -8.18 -7.38
N PRO A 122 -8.14 -9.19 -7.92
CA PRO A 122 -6.94 -8.98 -8.70
C PRO A 122 -7.23 -8.53 -10.13
N PHE A 123 -6.28 -7.86 -10.78
CA PHE A 123 -6.29 -7.67 -12.23
C PHE A 123 -5.81 -8.94 -12.92
N VAL A 124 -6.73 -9.77 -13.40
CA VAL A 124 -6.41 -11.07 -14.00
C VAL A 124 -6.18 -10.95 -15.51
N ASN A 125 -5.07 -11.49 -16.02
CA ASN A 125 -4.73 -11.50 -17.45
C ASN A 125 -4.73 -10.10 -18.10
N GLU A 126 -4.50 -9.06 -17.31
CA GLU A 126 -4.52 -7.67 -17.72
C GLU A 126 -3.13 -7.22 -18.13
N THR A 127 -3.03 -6.32 -19.11
CA THR A 127 -1.73 -5.80 -19.57
C THR A 127 -1.41 -4.46 -18.92
N PHE A 128 -0.21 -4.37 -18.34
CA PHE A 128 0.38 -3.14 -17.82
C PHE A 128 1.67 -2.83 -18.58
N LEU A 129 1.99 -1.54 -18.71
CA LEU A 129 3.34 -1.11 -19.11
C LEU A 129 4.10 -0.76 -17.83
N ILE A 130 5.23 -1.42 -17.58
CA ILE A 130 6.09 -1.10 -16.44
C ILE A 130 7.43 -0.61 -16.98
N ASN A 131 7.75 0.66 -16.72
CA ASN A 131 8.88 1.37 -17.33
C ASN A 131 8.89 1.21 -18.88
N GLY A 132 7.71 1.32 -19.50
CA GLY A 132 7.51 1.15 -20.94
C GLY A 132 7.50 -0.30 -21.46
N LYS A 133 7.66 -1.31 -20.60
CA LYS A 133 7.65 -2.73 -21.01
C LYS A 133 6.27 -3.35 -20.78
N ALA A 134 5.69 -3.92 -21.83
CA ALA A 134 4.39 -4.58 -21.74
C ALA A 134 4.49 -5.92 -21.03
N MET A 135 3.70 -6.08 -19.97
CA MET A 135 3.63 -7.27 -19.14
C MET A 135 2.19 -7.62 -18.83
N GLN A 136 1.89 -8.90 -18.82
CA GLN A 136 0.57 -9.42 -18.52
C GLN A 136 0.55 -10.04 -17.12
N THR A 137 -0.45 -9.72 -16.33
CA THR A 137 -0.67 -10.34 -15.03
C THR A 137 -1.16 -11.78 -15.17
N ASP A 138 -0.85 -12.63 -14.18
CA ASP A 138 -1.37 -13.99 -14.08
C ASP A 138 -2.84 -14.06 -13.60
N ALA A 139 -3.32 -15.27 -13.31
CA ALA A 139 -4.66 -15.54 -12.80
C ALA A 139 -4.94 -14.92 -11.42
N GLU A 140 -3.89 -14.62 -10.67
CA GLU A 140 -3.92 -14.03 -9.34
C GLU A 140 -3.50 -12.55 -9.33
N GLY A 141 -3.30 -11.95 -10.50
CA GLY A 141 -2.93 -10.54 -10.64
C GLY A 141 -1.46 -10.25 -10.36
N ASN A 142 -0.56 -11.20 -10.59
CA ASN A 142 0.87 -11.02 -10.34
C ASN A 142 1.68 -10.85 -11.63
N ILE A 143 2.77 -10.11 -11.52
CA ILE A 143 3.88 -10.07 -12.48
C ILE A 143 5.17 -10.40 -11.73
N PHE A 144 5.85 -11.46 -12.16
CA PHE A 144 7.16 -11.82 -11.63
C PHE A 144 8.24 -11.05 -12.38
N ALA A 145 9.11 -10.36 -11.64
CA ALA A 145 10.28 -9.68 -12.19
C ALA A 145 11.41 -10.70 -12.45
N ASP A 146 11.14 -11.65 -13.33
CA ASP A 146 12.08 -12.66 -13.77
C ASP A 146 12.96 -12.15 -14.92
N THR A 147 13.84 -13.01 -15.43
CA THR A 147 14.72 -12.65 -16.54
C THR A 147 14.02 -12.34 -17.86
N GLN A 148 12.79 -12.82 -18.05
CA GLN A 148 12.02 -12.56 -19.28
C GLN A 148 11.30 -11.22 -19.20
N SER A 149 10.91 -10.79 -17.99
CA SER A 149 10.29 -9.48 -17.74
C SER A 149 11.23 -8.32 -18.09
N GLY A 150 12.54 -8.51 -17.92
CA GLY A 150 13.55 -7.47 -18.03
C GLY A 150 13.36 -6.32 -17.04
N LEU A 151 12.61 -6.51 -15.96
CA LEU A 151 12.46 -5.48 -14.92
C LEU A 151 13.72 -5.30 -14.07
N ASP A 152 14.56 -6.33 -14.00
CA ASP A 152 15.89 -6.33 -13.37
C ASP A 152 15.88 -5.77 -11.92
N ILE A 153 14.75 -5.95 -11.21
CA ILE A 153 14.57 -5.44 -9.83
C ILE A 153 15.63 -6.07 -8.91
N LEU A 154 15.85 -7.38 -9.03
CA LEU A 154 16.80 -8.10 -8.21
C LEU A 154 18.24 -7.61 -8.46
N GLU A 155 18.61 -7.44 -9.72
CA GLU A 155 19.91 -6.95 -10.18
C GLU A 155 20.17 -5.52 -9.69
N PHE A 156 19.14 -4.67 -9.70
CA PHE A 156 19.24 -3.30 -9.20
C PHE A 156 19.58 -3.26 -7.70
N PHE A 157 19.02 -4.19 -6.91
CA PHE A 157 19.28 -4.30 -5.48
C PHE A 157 20.52 -5.13 -5.11
N ASP A 158 21.26 -5.72 -6.06
CA ASP A 158 22.55 -6.36 -5.79
C ASP A 158 23.57 -5.41 -5.14
N ASN A 159 23.47 -4.12 -5.48
CA ASN A 159 24.25 -3.09 -4.82
C ASN A 159 23.64 -2.78 -3.43
N LEU A 160 24.34 -3.18 -2.37
CA LEU A 160 23.98 -2.93 -0.96
C LEU A 160 23.91 -1.45 -0.55
N ASN A 161 24.27 -0.51 -1.43
CA ASN A 161 24.09 0.92 -1.20
C ASN A 161 22.79 1.49 -1.79
N THR A 162 22.14 0.79 -2.72
CA THR A 162 20.90 1.24 -3.37
C THR A 162 19.68 1.10 -2.47
N ARG A 163 18.98 2.18 -2.14
CA ARG A 163 17.84 2.11 -1.21
C ARG A 163 16.46 2.07 -1.85
N GLN A 164 16.33 2.64 -3.05
CA GLN A 164 15.05 2.84 -3.68
C GLN A 164 15.12 2.60 -5.17
N LEU A 165 14.08 1.99 -5.73
CA LEU A 165 13.84 1.85 -7.16
C LEU A 165 12.44 2.39 -7.45
N ASP A 166 12.35 3.34 -8.36
CA ASP A 166 11.07 3.84 -8.84
C ASP A 166 10.64 3.07 -10.09
N LEU A 167 9.40 2.60 -10.09
CA LEU A 167 8.73 1.98 -11.22
C LEU A 167 7.57 2.87 -11.65
N GLU A 168 7.54 3.21 -12.94
CA GLU A 168 6.39 3.81 -13.60
C GLU A 168 5.51 2.70 -14.16
N ILE A 169 4.25 2.67 -13.72
CA ILE A 169 3.28 1.64 -14.08
C ILE A 169 2.13 2.33 -14.81
N GLU A 170 1.81 1.89 -16.01
CA GLU A 170 0.74 2.43 -16.83
C GLU A 170 -0.29 1.36 -17.15
N HIS A 171 -1.56 1.76 -17.12
CA HIS A 171 -2.68 0.97 -17.57
C HIS A 171 -3.53 1.78 -18.54
N VAL A 172 -3.89 1.18 -19.68
CA VAL A 172 -4.52 1.88 -20.81
C VAL A 172 -5.79 2.66 -20.43
N MET A 173 -6.61 2.13 -19.53
CA MET A 173 -7.84 2.80 -19.08
C MET A 173 -7.72 3.56 -17.76
N LEU A 174 -6.73 3.23 -16.93
CA LEU A 174 -6.68 3.68 -15.53
C LEU A 174 -5.58 4.73 -15.30
N GLY A 175 -4.74 4.97 -16.31
CA GLY A 175 -3.68 5.96 -16.28
C GLY A 175 -2.38 5.41 -15.70
N THR A 176 -1.54 6.34 -15.26
CA THR A 176 -0.18 6.07 -14.78
C THR A 176 -0.08 6.25 -13.28
N ARG A 177 0.68 5.38 -12.61
CA ARG A 177 1.03 5.45 -11.19
C ARG A 177 2.51 5.14 -11.01
N LYS A 178 3.10 5.74 -9.98
CA LYS A 178 4.47 5.48 -9.57
C LYS A 178 4.46 4.54 -8.36
N LEU A 179 5.23 3.48 -8.43
CA LEU A 179 5.52 2.57 -7.32
C LEU A 179 6.98 2.72 -6.92
N THR A 180 7.26 3.02 -5.67
CA THR A 180 8.63 3.04 -5.15
C THR A 180 8.88 1.78 -4.34
N LEU A 181 9.87 1.00 -4.77
CA LEU A 181 10.38 -0.16 -4.05
C LEU A 181 11.53 0.27 -3.16
N PHE A 182 11.58 -0.29 -1.95
CA PHE A 182 12.57 0.05 -0.94
C PHE A 182 13.42 -1.15 -0.57
N ARG A 183 14.60 -0.84 -0.03
CA ARG A 183 15.39 -1.74 0.79
C ARG A 183 15.74 -1.05 2.10
N THR A 184 14.89 -1.23 3.10
CA THR A 184 15.11 -0.73 4.44
C THR A 184 16.07 -1.67 5.17
N MET A 185 17.33 -1.24 5.32
CA MET A 185 18.30 -1.97 6.13
C MET A 185 17.91 -1.90 7.62
N PRO A 186 18.06 -2.98 8.40
CA PRO A 186 17.79 -2.95 9.82
C PRO A 186 18.80 -2.06 10.53
N ARG A 187 18.30 -1.01 11.19
CA ARG A 187 18.96 -0.12 12.16
C ARG A 187 20.50 -0.13 12.17
N ARG A 188 21.14 0.85 11.54
CA ARG A 188 22.48 1.30 11.95
C ARG A 188 22.34 2.22 13.16
N ALA A 189 23.10 1.96 14.21
CA ALA A 189 22.93 2.59 15.52
C ALA A 189 23.13 4.13 15.60
N LYS A 190 23.46 4.85 14.52
CA LYS A 190 23.74 6.30 14.59
C LYS A 190 23.34 7.18 13.40
N THR A 191 23.01 6.65 12.22
CA THR A 191 22.76 7.49 11.02
C THR A 191 21.61 7.04 10.13
N ASP A 192 21.02 5.87 10.41
CA ASP A 192 19.88 5.35 9.67
C ASP A 192 18.66 5.31 10.59
N GLU A 193 18.21 6.51 10.98
CA GLU A 193 16.83 6.66 11.39
C GLU A 193 15.99 6.19 10.19
N LYS A 194 15.17 5.15 10.39
CA LYS A 194 14.15 4.77 9.43
C LYS A 194 13.37 6.05 9.14
N ASN A 195 13.43 6.56 7.91
CA ASN A 195 12.55 7.67 7.54
C ASN A 195 11.13 7.17 7.81
N LEU A 196 10.34 7.95 8.56
CA LEU A 196 8.98 7.59 8.96
C LEU A 196 8.08 7.25 7.75
N ASP A 197 8.51 7.59 6.54
CA ASP A 197 7.79 7.45 5.27
C ASP A 197 8.12 6.17 4.47
N GLU A 198 9.00 5.28 4.95
CA GLU A 198 9.32 4.01 4.25
C GLU A 198 8.24 2.94 4.51
N ASP A 199 7.37 2.74 3.52
CA ASP A 199 6.31 1.72 3.54
C ASP A 199 6.91 0.31 3.42
N THR A 200 6.72 -0.49 4.48
CA THR A 200 7.20 -1.87 4.55
C THR A 200 6.54 -2.80 3.53
N THR A 201 5.37 -2.41 2.99
CA THR A 201 4.66 -3.16 1.96
C THR A 201 5.49 -3.28 0.68
N ASN A 202 6.32 -2.29 0.38
CA ASN A 202 7.16 -2.25 -0.82
C ASN A 202 8.65 -2.49 -0.53
N ASP A 203 8.96 -3.13 0.60
CA ASP A 203 10.32 -3.50 0.93
C ASP A 203 10.70 -4.86 0.31
N ILE A 204 11.79 -4.87 -0.47
CA ILE A 204 12.24 -6.07 -1.17
C ILE A 204 12.72 -7.18 -0.23
N LEU A 205 13.28 -6.82 0.93
CA LEU A 205 13.74 -7.80 1.90
C LEU A 205 12.55 -8.45 2.60
N VAL A 206 11.53 -7.65 2.94
CA VAL A 206 10.25 -8.17 3.47
C VAL A 206 9.56 -9.07 2.43
N ALA A 207 9.60 -8.70 1.14
CA ALA A 207 9.07 -9.53 0.07
C ALA A 207 9.76 -10.91 -0.02
N PHE A 208 11.05 -10.99 0.27
CA PHE A 208 11.79 -12.26 0.40
C PHE A 208 11.76 -12.86 1.80
N ASN A 209 10.84 -12.43 2.66
CA ASN A 209 10.64 -12.94 4.02
C ASN A 209 11.89 -12.81 4.91
N LEU A 210 12.64 -11.72 4.78
CA LEU A 210 13.72 -11.35 5.68
C LEU A 210 13.16 -10.43 6.78
N ASP A 211 13.04 -10.98 7.99
CA ASP A 211 12.48 -10.27 9.15
C ASP A 211 13.50 -9.42 9.94
N PHE A 212 14.78 -9.61 9.65
CA PHE A 212 15.98 -9.13 10.36
C PHE A 212 15.87 -9.07 11.88
N TYR A 213 15.07 -9.95 12.44
CA TYR A 213 14.88 -10.02 13.88
C TYR A 213 16.03 -10.83 14.45
N GLN A 214 16.94 -10.16 15.17
CA GLN A 214 18.02 -10.84 15.88
C GLN A 214 17.39 -11.78 16.90
N ARG A 215 17.49 -13.09 16.64
CA ARG A 215 17.01 -14.14 17.55
C ARG A 215 17.74 -14.03 18.89
N MET A 216 17.19 -14.60 19.96
CA MET A 216 17.84 -14.56 21.28
C MET A 216 19.09 -15.45 21.35
N THR A 217 19.14 -16.50 20.53
CA THR A 217 20.22 -17.47 20.50
C THR A 217 20.99 -17.37 19.20
N GLU A 218 22.31 -17.49 19.30
CA GLU A 218 23.18 -17.46 18.13
C GLU A 218 22.85 -18.65 17.19
N PRO A 219 22.71 -18.40 15.87
CA PRO A 219 22.47 -19.45 14.89
C PRO A 219 23.70 -20.35 14.74
N GLU A 220 23.47 -21.66 14.56
CA GLU A 220 24.54 -22.65 14.38
C GLU A 220 25.06 -22.66 12.94
N ARG A 221 25.73 -21.59 12.51
CA ARG A 221 26.19 -21.39 11.12
C ARG A 221 27.04 -22.55 10.58
N GLN A 222 27.80 -23.19 11.46
CA GLN A 222 28.62 -24.37 11.18
C GLN A 222 27.84 -25.65 10.89
N LYS A 223 26.54 -25.63 11.13
CA LYS A 223 25.61 -26.72 10.81
C LYS A 223 24.84 -26.44 9.51
N LEU A 224 25.22 -25.42 8.74
CA LEU A 224 24.67 -25.20 7.41
C LEU A 224 25.36 -26.10 6.40
N LYS A 225 24.55 -26.83 5.63
CA LYS A 225 25.02 -27.51 4.42
C LYS A 225 24.62 -26.66 3.21
N VAL A 226 25.61 -26.25 2.43
CA VAL A 226 25.41 -25.42 1.24
C VAL A 226 25.82 -26.21 0.01
N GLU A 227 24.91 -26.31 -0.95
CA GLU A 227 25.12 -26.98 -2.23
C GLU A 227 24.79 -26.00 -3.36
N TYR A 228 25.49 -26.12 -4.49
CA TYR A 228 25.15 -25.37 -5.71
C TYR A 228 24.97 -26.33 -6.88
N PHE A 229 24.05 -25.97 -7.76
CA PHE A 229 23.74 -26.69 -8.97
C PHE A 229 23.67 -25.70 -10.13
N LEU A 230 24.02 -26.17 -11.32
CA LEU A 230 23.84 -25.45 -12.57
C LEU A 230 22.76 -26.17 -13.36
N ASN A 231 21.94 -25.42 -14.09
CA ASN A 231 20.96 -26.02 -15.00
C ASN A 231 21.62 -26.68 -16.23
N THR A 232 22.89 -26.38 -16.49
CA THR A 232 23.72 -26.98 -17.53
C THR A 232 24.98 -27.61 -16.93
N PRO A 233 25.56 -28.66 -17.56
CA PRO A 233 26.81 -29.25 -17.08
C PRO A 233 28.01 -28.31 -17.26
N GLU A 234 28.02 -27.52 -18.34
CA GLU A 234 29.00 -26.48 -18.67
C GLU A 234 28.25 -25.22 -19.11
N ILE A 235 28.84 -24.04 -18.88
CA ILE A 235 28.25 -22.76 -19.31
C ILE A 235 28.82 -22.36 -20.67
N GLU A 236 27.99 -21.81 -21.52
CA GLU A 236 28.39 -21.29 -22.83
C GLU A 236 28.58 -19.76 -22.77
N PRO A 237 29.72 -19.21 -23.26
CA PRO A 237 29.91 -17.77 -23.37
C PRO A 237 28.76 -17.07 -24.10
N GLY A 238 28.24 -15.98 -23.53
CA GLY A 238 27.15 -15.20 -24.13
C GLY A 238 25.74 -15.79 -23.94
N LYS A 239 25.60 -17.03 -23.51
CA LYS A 239 24.30 -17.67 -23.27
C LYS A 239 23.92 -17.69 -21.79
N PRO A 240 22.66 -17.42 -21.44
CA PRO A 240 22.23 -17.43 -20.05
C PRO A 240 22.28 -18.84 -19.46
N PHE A 241 22.67 -18.94 -18.18
CA PHE A 241 22.57 -20.15 -17.38
C PHE A 241 21.98 -19.83 -16.01
N THR A 242 21.41 -20.83 -15.33
CA THR A 242 20.82 -20.68 -14.01
C THR A 242 21.68 -21.40 -12.97
N MET A 243 22.09 -20.67 -11.94
CA MET A 243 22.72 -21.22 -10.75
C MET A 243 21.69 -21.31 -9.63
N ILE A 244 21.60 -22.50 -9.03
CA ILE A 244 20.68 -22.83 -7.95
C ILE A 244 21.51 -23.05 -6.69
N ILE A 245 21.28 -22.26 -5.66
CA ILE A 245 21.90 -22.44 -4.35
C ILE A 245 20.88 -23.08 -3.42
N LYS A 246 21.27 -24.17 -2.77
CA LYS A 246 20.49 -24.89 -1.78
C LYS A 246 21.18 -24.79 -0.43
N VAL A 247 20.47 -24.29 0.57
CA VAL A 247 20.97 -24.21 1.95
C VAL A 247 20.07 -25.05 2.84
N SER A 248 20.65 -26.05 3.51
CA SER A 248 19.97 -26.87 4.49
C SER A 248 20.50 -26.58 5.89
N ASN A 249 19.59 -26.36 6.84
CA ASN A 249 19.95 -26.14 8.23
C ASN A 249 19.96 -27.48 8.99
N GLN A 250 21.16 -27.99 9.31
CA GLN A 250 21.35 -29.23 10.08
C GLN A 250 21.57 -28.96 11.57
N GLY A 251 21.40 -27.71 12.01
CA GLY A 251 21.50 -27.31 13.40
C GLY A 251 20.19 -27.52 14.15
N ALA A 252 20.23 -27.25 15.45
CA ALA A 252 19.05 -27.31 16.32
C ALA A 252 18.31 -25.96 16.45
N ARG A 253 18.78 -24.92 15.76
CA ARG A 253 18.27 -23.54 15.86
C ARG A 253 17.98 -22.96 14.48
N ASP A 254 16.99 -22.08 14.38
CA ASP A 254 16.72 -21.32 13.15
C ASP A 254 17.94 -20.49 12.72
N THR A 255 18.13 -20.30 11.42
CA THR A 255 19.03 -19.25 10.91
C THR A 255 18.39 -17.87 11.08
N SER A 256 19.21 -16.82 11.10
CA SER A 256 18.74 -15.45 11.36
C SER A 256 18.93 -14.54 10.15
N CYS A 257 17.97 -14.52 9.21
CA CYS A 257 18.04 -13.69 8.00
C CYS A 257 19.29 -13.90 7.15
N LEU A 258 19.43 -15.13 6.67
CA LEU A 258 20.57 -15.56 5.88
C LEU A 258 20.51 -14.95 4.47
N ILE A 259 21.57 -14.24 4.10
CA ILE A 259 21.78 -13.67 2.76
C ILE A 259 23.11 -14.20 2.24
N GLY A 260 23.13 -14.73 1.01
CA GLY A 260 24.35 -15.11 0.30
C GLY A 260 24.83 -13.98 -0.61
N ARG A 261 26.14 -13.83 -0.77
CA ARG A 261 26.76 -12.92 -1.73
C ARG A 261 27.94 -13.60 -2.43
N THR A 262 27.99 -13.48 -3.76
CA THR A 262 29.11 -13.98 -4.55
C THR A 262 30.25 -12.97 -4.63
N PHE A 263 31.48 -13.50 -4.71
CA PHE A 263 32.70 -12.74 -4.95
C PHE A 263 33.48 -13.42 -6.07
N SER A 264 33.68 -12.72 -7.18
CA SER A 264 34.33 -13.25 -8.37
C SER A 264 35.16 -12.18 -9.07
N ARG A 265 36.08 -12.62 -9.92
CA ARG A 265 36.74 -11.73 -10.89
C ARG A 265 35.82 -11.39 -12.06
N GLU A 266 34.85 -12.25 -12.34
CA GLU A 266 33.88 -12.06 -13.40
C GLU A 266 32.81 -11.03 -12.97
N PRO A 267 32.69 -9.87 -13.64
CA PRO A 267 31.77 -8.81 -13.21
C PRO A 267 30.31 -9.24 -13.16
N TRP A 268 29.87 -10.06 -14.12
CA TRP A 268 28.51 -10.60 -14.20
C TRP A 268 28.18 -11.59 -13.06
N LEU A 269 29.19 -12.15 -12.40
CA LEU A 269 29.03 -13.07 -11.27
C LEU A 269 29.31 -12.42 -9.91
N ASN A 270 30.05 -11.32 -9.88
CA ASN A 270 30.50 -10.68 -8.64
C ASN A 270 29.39 -9.85 -7.97
N GLY A 271 29.31 -9.93 -6.64
CA GLY A 271 28.45 -9.10 -5.81
C GLY A 271 26.97 -9.49 -5.82
N LYS A 272 26.62 -10.65 -6.38
CA LYS A 272 25.24 -11.10 -6.60
C LYS A 272 24.64 -11.64 -5.32
N LEU A 273 23.48 -11.12 -4.94
CA LEU A 273 22.78 -11.47 -3.70
C LEU A 273 21.84 -12.66 -3.89
N PHE A 274 21.68 -13.44 -2.81
CA PHE A 274 20.78 -14.59 -2.69
C PHE A 274 20.05 -14.47 -1.36
N TYR A 275 18.72 -14.51 -1.36
CA TYR A 275 17.90 -14.24 -0.18
C TYR A 275 17.30 -15.55 0.36
N PHE A 276 17.70 -15.98 1.55
CA PHE A 276 17.22 -17.24 2.15
C PHE A 276 16.35 -17.05 3.39
N GLY A 277 16.40 -15.87 4.03
CA GLY A 277 15.59 -15.61 5.22
C GLY A 277 16.00 -16.46 6.43
N ALA A 278 15.05 -16.71 7.32
CA ALA A 278 15.20 -17.66 8.40
C ALA A 278 14.87 -19.08 7.92
N ILE A 279 15.80 -20.01 8.12
CA ILE A 279 15.67 -21.42 7.76
C ILE A 279 15.55 -22.21 9.06
N ALA A 280 14.42 -22.87 9.29
CA ALA A 280 14.17 -23.66 10.48
C ALA A 280 15.08 -24.92 10.56
N PRO A 281 15.30 -25.50 11.77
CA PRO A 281 16.00 -26.77 11.95
C PRO A 281 15.45 -27.87 11.05
N GLY A 282 16.33 -28.56 10.33
CA GLY A 282 15.98 -29.61 9.38
C GLY A 282 15.36 -29.10 8.05
N ALA A 283 15.05 -27.80 7.95
CA ALA A 283 14.49 -27.23 6.74
C ALA A 283 15.58 -26.92 5.70
N THR A 284 15.13 -26.72 4.47
CA THR A 284 15.98 -26.39 3.33
C THR A 284 15.34 -25.27 2.53
N GLN A 285 16.14 -24.29 2.16
CA GLN A 285 15.72 -23.21 1.26
C GLN A 285 16.54 -23.27 -0.04
N ILE A 286 15.89 -22.94 -1.15
CA ILE A 286 16.50 -22.88 -2.47
C ILE A 286 16.35 -21.47 -3.02
N PHE A 287 17.40 -20.95 -3.63
CA PHE A 287 17.37 -19.68 -4.36
C PHE A 287 18.10 -19.84 -5.70
N SER A 288 17.43 -19.45 -6.77
CA SER A 288 17.93 -19.58 -8.14
C SER A 288 18.17 -18.21 -8.75
N ARG A 289 19.28 -18.05 -9.47
CA ARG A 289 19.56 -16.85 -10.27
C ARG A 289 20.07 -17.22 -11.63
N THR A 290 19.66 -16.45 -12.62
CA THR A 290 20.15 -16.56 -13.98
C THR A 290 21.25 -15.53 -14.21
N PHE A 291 22.32 -15.98 -14.86
CA PHE A 291 23.48 -15.19 -15.19
C PHE A 291 23.71 -15.24 -16.69
N GLN A 292 24.24 -14.16 -17.24
CA GLN A 292 24.71 -14.13 -18.62
C GLN A 292 26.22 -13.92 -18.63
N PRO A 293 27.01 -14.97 -18.94
CA PRO A 293 28.45 -14.84 -19.12
C PRO A 293 28.76 -13.93 -20.32
N ASP A 294 29.87 -13.22 -20.25
CA ASP A 294 30.35 -12.42 -21.38
C ASP A 294 30.61 -13.31 -22.60
N ALA A 295 30.17 -12.87 -23.79
CA ALA A 295 30.41 -13.59 -25.04
C ALA A 295 31.91 -13.75 -25.37
N GLY A 296 32.77 -12.91 -24.78
CA GLY A 296 34.22 -12.94 -24.93
C GLY A 296 34.96 -13.76 -23.88
N LEU A 297 34.27 -14.56 -23.06
CA LEU A 297 34.88 -15.39 -22.02
C LEU A 297 35.82 -16.45 -22.65
N LYS A 298 37.09 -16.49 -22.19
CA LYS A 298 38.13 -17.38 -22.76
C LYS A 298 38.71 -18.39 -21.76
N VAL A 299 38.14 -18.46 -20.56
CA VAL A 299 38.64 -19.32 -19.49
C VAL A 299 37.88 -20.64 -19.50
N ASP A 300 38.57 -21.73 -19.19
CA ASP A 300 37.96 -23.06 -19.07
C ASP A 300 37.04 -23.19 -17.84
N ARG A 301 37.26 -22.32 -16.84
CA ARG A 301 36.52 -22.31 -15.57
C ARG A 301 36.42 -20.91 -15.00
N CYS A 302 35.22 -20.57 -14.53
CA CYS A 302 34.98 -19.40 -13.70
C CYS A 302 34.99 -19.79 -12.22
N PHE A 303 35.60 -18.96 -11.38
CA PHE A 303 35.65 -19.17 -9.94
C PHE A 303 34.89 -18.07 -9.22
N ALA A 304 34.10 -18.46 -8.23
CA ALA A 304 33.47 -17.54 -7.31
C ALA A 304 33.47 -18.11 -5.89
N ALA A 305 33.47 -17.21 -4.93
CA ALA A 305 33.21 -17.52 -3.53
C ALA A 305 31.78 -17.11 -3.20
N LEU A 306 30.98 -17.99 -2.62
CA LEU A 306 29.71 -17.63 -1.99
C LEU A 306 29.95 -17.53 -0.49
N ALA A 307 29.82 -16.32 0.05
CA ALA A 307 29.84 -16.07 1.49
C ALA A 307 28.45 -15.64 1.95
N PHE A 308 28.12 -15.96 3.19
CA PHE A 308 26.85 -15.61 3.78
C PHE A 308 26.96 -14.38 4.68
N SER A 309 25.83 -13.84 5.10
CA SER A 309 25.73 -12.86 6.17
C SER A 309 24.37 -13.06 6.84
N ASP A 310 24.29 -12.77 8.12
CA ASP A 310 23.07 -12.89 8.91
C ASP A 310 22.96 -11.71 9.87
N SER A 311 21.84 -11.60 10.60
CA SER A 311 21.60 -10.47 11.50
C SER A 311 22.45 -10.49 12.78
N TRP A 312 23.34 -11.47 12.95
CA TRP A 312 24.25 -11.58 14.09
C TRP A 312 25.66 -11.02 13.79
N GLY A 313 25.87 -10.43 12.62
CA GLY A 313 26.94 -9.44 12.38
C GLY A 313 28.36 -9.97 12.22
N GLU A 314 28.60 -11.27 12.36
CA GLU A 314 29.91 -11.86 12.06
C GLU A 314 30.00 -12.30 10.59
N LEU A 315 31.09 -11.93 9.93
CA LEU A 315 31.45 -12.43 8.60
C LEU A 315 31.74 -13.94 8.69
N PRO A 316 31.07 -14.81 7.92
CA PRO A 316 31.05 -16.24 8.24
C PRO A 316 32.32 -16.97 7.81
N GLN A 317 32.68 -17.96 8.64
CA GLN A 317 33.70 -18.98 8.38
C GLN A 317 33.35 -19.94 7.21
N HIS A 318 32.09 -19.95 6.74
CA HIS A 318 31.60 -20.85 5.68
C HIS A 318 31.54 -20.15 4.33
N GLN A 319 32.65 -20.25 3.59
CA GLN A 319 32.74 -19.88 2.19
C GLN A 319 32.59 -21.13 1.32
N LEU A 320 31.64 -21.12 0.39
CA LEU A 320 31.55 -22.14 -0.65
C LEU A 320 32.30 -21.67 -1.90
N ASN A 321 33.30 -22.44 -2.33
CA ASN A 321 34.02 -22.15 -3.57
C ASN A 321 33.29 -22.80 -4.75
N LEU A 322 32.71 -21.95 -5.59
CA LEU A 322 32.03 -22.30 -6.83
C LEU A 322 33.07 -22.46 -7.94
N LYS A 323 32.99 -23.59 -8.67
CA LYS A 323 33.84 -23.90 -9.81
C LYS A 323 32.95 -24.17 -11.02
N ILE A 324 32.71 -23.15 -11.82
CA ILE A 324 31.76 -23.18 -12.92
C ILE A 324 32.53 -23.54 -14.20
N PRO A 325 32.32 -24.73 -14.78
CA PRO A 325 32.99 -25.15 -16.01
C PRO A 325 32.42 -24.42 -17.23
N VAL A 326 33.28 -24.09 -18.19
CA VAL A 326 32.93 -23.34 -19.41
C VAL A 326 33.16 -24.24 -20.62
N GLU A 327 32.17 -24.31 -21.51
CA GLU A 327 32.25 -25.03 -22.78
C GLU A 327 33.23 -24.30 -23.72
N LYS A 328 34.09 -25.05 -24.41
CA LYS A 328 35.14 -24.51 -25.28
C LYS A 328 34.71 -24.31 -26.72
#